data_AF-A0A645GJ50-F1
#
_entry.id   AF-A0A645GJ50-F1
#
_cell.length_a   1.000
_cell.length_b   1.000
_cell.length_c   1.000
_cell.angle_alpha   90.00
_cell.angle_beta   90.00
_cell.angle_gamma   90.00
#
_symmetry.space_group_name_H-M   'P 1'
#
loop_
_entity.id
_entity.type
_entity.pdbx_description
1 polymer ?
#
loop_
_entity_poly.entity_id
_entity_poly.type
_entity_poly.pdbx_seq_one_letter_code
_entity_poly.pdbx_strand_id
1 'polypeptide(L)'
;MTYDVPAKLKTIFGYLAYLVKGAEKIPQLKPMHMRIEYEDGVYDGMASMFFVALTNSVGGFETIDPNIVLGDGKFTLFIVKTANIFEILQLLAQVLNGGRHLENSNVLYTHTSFVKAESKDGSRLMINLDGEYGGDAPTTFTNHQQHIKIIGNTSDYADPIEEVDEDILAGAGTGFMKEVETLHPDEVNDKRLPYDGKN
;
A
#
# COMPACT_ATOMS: atom_id res chain seq x y z
N MET A 1 1.05 -38.96 -1.74
CA MET A 1 0.91 -37.95 -2.81
C MET A 1 1.10 -36.60 -2.16
N THR A 2 2.36 -36.20 -2.02
CA THR A 2 2.71 -34.94 -1.35
C THR A 2 2.62 -33.88 -2.42
N TYR A 3 1.51 -33.14 -2.45
CA TYR A 3 1.39 -31.99 -3.34
C TYR A 3 2.41 -30.97 -2.86
N ASP A 4 3.46 -30.82 -3.64
CA ASP A 4 4.36 -29.67 -3.56
C ASP A 4 3.48 -28.45 -3.77
N VAL A 5 3.24 -27.70 -2.70
CA VAL A 5 2.51 -26.44 -2.78
C VAL A 5 3.27 -25.59 -3.81
N PRO A 6 2.63 -25.17 -4.93
CA PRO A 6 3.29 -24.49 -6.02
C PRO A 6 4.26 -23.42 -5.51
N ALA A 7 5.46 -23.34 -6.07
CA ALA A 7 6.49 -22.39 -5.63
C ALA A 7 5.94 -20.95 -5.50
N LYS A 8 4.98 -20.56 -6.34
CA LYS A 8 4.27 -19.27 -6.32
C LYS A 8 3.46 -19.05 -5.03
N LEU A 9 2.80 -20.07 -4.48
CA LEU A 9 2.13 -20.00 -3.17
C LEU A 9 3.15 -19.84 -2.03
N LYS A 10 4.31 -20.52 -2.08
CA LYS A 10 5.40 -20.29 -1.11
C LYS A 10 5.95 -18.85 -1.20
N THR A 11 6.02 -18.26 -2.39
CA THR A 11 6.39 -16.85 -2.59
C THR A 11 5.36 -15.90 -1.99
N ILE A 12 4.07 -16.15 -2.21
CA ILE A 12 2.98 -15.36 -1.61
C ILE A 12 2.99 -15.48 -0.08
N PHE A 13 3.17 -16.69 0.48
CA PHE A 13 3.31 -16.87 1.93
C PHE A 13 4.56 -16.19 2.50
N GLY A 14 5.69 -16.27 1.80
CA GLY A 14 6.92 -15.54 2.17
C GLY A 14 6.71 -14.02 2.15
N TYR A 15 5.96 -13.52 1.17
CA TYR A 15 5.61 -12.11 1.04
C TYR A 15 4.61 -11.66 2.13
N LEU A 16 3.57 -12.45 2.40
CA LEU A 16 2.65 -12.22 3.52
C LEU A 16 3.39 -12.22 4.86
N ALA A 17 4.37 -13.11 5.05
CA ALA A 17 5.22 -13.10 6.25
C ALA A 17 6.04 -11.81 6.36
N TYR A 18 6.56 -11.27 5.24
CA TYR A 18 7.20 -9.95 5.20
C TYR A 18 6.22 -8.82 5.52
N LEU A 19 4.99 -8.88 5.00
CA LEU A 19 3.93 -7.91 5.30
C LEU A 19 3.52 -7.94 6.77
N VAL A 20 3.42 -9.12 7.39
CA VAL A 20 3.17 -9.28 8.83
C VAL A 20 4.33 -8.68 9.63
N LYS A 21 5.58 -8.89 9.21
CA LYS A 21 6.76 -8.24 9.79
C LYS A 21 6.71 -6.71 9.66
N GLY A 22 6.21 -6.20 8.53
CA GLY A 22 5.93 -4.78 8.34
C GLY A 22 4.78 -4.29 9.21
N ALA A 23 3.75 -5.11 9.40
CA ALA A 23 2.58 -4.84 10.23
C ALA A 23 2.94 -4.66 11.71
N GLU A 24 4.04 -5.26 12.20
CA GLU A 24 4.58 -4.99 13.55
C GLU A 24 4.89 -3.50 13.78
N LYS A 25 5.17 -2.72 12.72
CA LYS A 25 5.44 -1.29 12.81
C LYS A 25 4.17 -0.42 12.63
N ILE A 26 3.09 -0.98 12.10
CA ILE A 26 1.83 -0.24 11.85
C ILE A 26 1.19 0.30 13.15
N PRO A 27 1.25 -0.37 14.33
CA PRO A 27 0.77 0.20 15.59
C PRO A 27 1.45 1.52 16.00
N GLN A 28 2.60 1.86 15.42
CA GLN A 28 3.29 3.12 15.67
C GLN A 28 2.73 4.27 14.83
N LEU A 29 1.90 3.99 13.82
CA LEU A 29 1.23 4.98 12.98
C LEU A 29 0.11 5.63 13.78
N LYS A 30 0.44 6.76 14.40
CA LYS A 30 -0.55 7.58 15.09
C LYS A 30 -1.26 8.44 14.06
N PRO A 31 -2.61 8.50 14.09
CA PRO A 31 -3.32 9.45 13.27
C PRO A 31 -2.93 10.86 13.71
N MET A 32 -2.64 11.72 12.75
CA MET A 32 -2.32 13.13 12.95
C MET A 32 -3.21 13.99 12.06
N HIS A 33 -3.36 15.25 12.44
CA HIS A 33 -4.13 16.20 11.63
C HIS A 33 -3.29 16.64 10.43
N MET A 34 -3.60 16.07 9.26
CA MET A 34 -2.95 16.41 7.99
C MET A 34 -3.85 17.34 7.17
N ARG A 35 -3.22 18.29 6.49
CA ARG A 35 -3.85 19.02 5.39
C ARG A 35 -3.13 18.69 4.09
N ILE A 36 -3.85 18.08 3.17
CA ILE A 36 -3.34 17.61 1.88
C ILE A 36 -4.15 18.30 0.79
N GLU A 37 -3.52 19.25 0.10
CA GLU A 37 -4.07 19.91 -1.08
C GLU A 37 -3.70 19.12 -2.35
N TYR A 38 -4.64 18.99 -3.26
CA TYR A 38 -4.48 18.38 -4.59
C TYR A 38 -5.40 19.11 -5.61
N GLU A 39 -5.32 18.78 -6.90
CA GLU A 39 -6.02 19.56 -7.95
C GLU A 39 -7.52 19.73 -7.70
N ASP A 40 -8.19 18.64 -7.32
CA ASP A 40 -9.65 18.60 -7.18
C ASP A 40 -10.15 18.87 -5.76
N GLY A 41 -9.27 19.27 -4.82
CA GLY A 41 -9.72 19.59 -3.48
C GLY A 41 -8.65 19.62 -2.39
N VAL A 42 -9.14 19.66 -1.15
CA VAL A 42 -8.31 19.66 0.05
C VAL A 42 -8.87 18.63 1.02
N TYR A 43 -8.03 17.69 1.42
CA TYR A 43 -8.28 16.89 2.61
C TYR A 43 -7.75 17.63 3.82
N ASP A 44 -8.59 17.88 4.82
CA ASP A 44 -8.22 18.55 6.07
C ASP A 44 -8.84 17.76 7.23
N GLY A 45 -8.04 16.90 7.87
CA GLY A 45 -8.52 16.01 8.91
C GLY A 45 -7.49 15.01 9.42
N MET A 46 -7.96 14.08 10.26
CA MET A 46 -7.11 13.04 10.85
C MET A 46 -6.77 11.97 9.81
N ALA A 47 -5.49 11.71 9.59
CA ALA A 47 -5.03 10.61 8.75
C ALA A 47 -3.84 9.92 9.41
N SER A 48 -3.67 8.63 9.15
CA SER A 48 -2.50 7.87 9.62
C SER A 48 -1.33 7.96 8.66
N MET A 49 -1.60 8.00 7.35
CA MET A 49 -0.59 8.09 6.29
C MET A 49 -1.21 8.52 4.96
N PHE A 50 -0.35 8.90 4.02
CA PHE A 50 -0.72 9.10 2.62
C PHE A 50 0.36 8.51 1.70
N PHE A 51 -0.04 8.16 0.48
CA PHE A 51 0.85 7.65 -0.57
C PHE A 51 0.70 8.50 -1.83
N VAL A 52 1.83 8.85 -2.45
CA VAL A 52 1.89 9.51 -3.76
C VAL A 52 2.68 8.58 -4.67
N ALA A 53 1.99 7.85 -5.55
CA ALA A 53 2.58 6.84 -6.42
C ALA A 53 2.64 7.32 -7.88
N LEU A 54 3.73 6.96 -8.58
CA LEU A 54 3.93 7.23 -10.02
C LEU A 54 3.61 6.01 -10.90
N THR A 55 3.71 4.81 -10.36
CA THR A 55 3.65 3.54 -11.10
C THR A 55 2.62 2.61 -10.50
N ASN A 56 2.19 1.62 -11.29
CA ASN A 56 1.21 0.60 -10.87
C ASN A 56 1.79 -0.48 -9.94
N SER A 57 3.01 -0.25 -9.43
CA SER A 57 3.69 -1.18 -8.54
C SER A 57 4.44 -0.41 -7.47
N VAL A 58 4.07 -0.66 -6.22
CA VAL A 58 4.78 -0.17 -5.04
C VAL A 58 5.08 -1.38 -4.17
N GLY A 59 6.36 -1.60 -3.84
CA GLY A 59 6.77 -2.66 -2.90
C GLY A 59 6.44 -4.10 -3.34
N GLY A 60 6.27 -4.36 -4.64
CA GLY A 60 5.95 -5.69 -5.17
C GLY A 60 4.47 -6.04 -5.24
N PHE A 61 3.57 -5.11 -4.91
CA PHE A 61 2.15 -5.25 -5.23
C PHE A 61 1.93 -4.87 -6.69
N GLU A 62 1.56 -5.86 -7.51
CA GLU A 62 1.12 -5.63 -8.87
C GLU A 62 -0.34 -5.19 -8.82
N THR A 63 -0.63 -3.96 -9.22
CA THR A 63 -1.99 -3.38 -9.32
C THR A 63 -2.59 -2.86 -8.01
N ILE A 64 -1.91 -1.91 -7.36
CA ILE A 64 -2.52 -1.11 -6.28
C ILE A 64 -3.63 -0.22 -6.83
N ASP A 65 -3.47 0.27 -8.06
CA ASP A 65 -4.45 1.11 -8.72
C ASP A 65 -4.87 0.49 -10.06
N PRO A 66 -6.03 -0.18 -10.14
CA PRO A 66 -6.50 -0.80 -11.39
C PRO A 66 -6.78 0.23 -12.50
N ASN A 67 -6.85 1.52 -12.18
CA ASN A 67 -7.19 2.57 -13.14
C ASN A 67 -5.99 3.44 -13.55
N ILE A 68 -4.78 3.14 -13.09
CA ILE A 68 -3.62 4.00 -13.35
C ILE A 68 -3.23 3.98 -14.83
N VAL A 69 -2.94 5.17 -15.37
CA VAL A 69 -2.44 5.35 -16.74
C VAL A 69 -1.00 5.83 -16.67
N LEU A 70 -0.05 4.95 -17.00
CA LEU A 70 1.37 5.32 -16.96
C LEU A 70 1.68 6.41 -17.99
N GLY A 71 2.25 7.53 -17.51
CA GLY A 71 2.71 8.64 -18.36
C GLY A 71 1.67 9.70 -18.69
N ASP A 72 0.47 9.62 -18.11
CA ASP A 72 -0.59 10.64 -18.25
C ASP A 72 -0.29 11.96 -17.50
N GLY A 73 0.79 12.00 -16.73
CA GLY A 73 1.21 13.16 -15.94
C GLY A 73 0.53 13.25 -14.57
N LYS A 74 -0.08 12.16 -14.08
CA LYS A 74 -0.73 12.12 -12.78
C LYS A 74 -0.02 11.16 -11.82
N PHE A 75 -0.08 11.51 -10.55
CA PHE A 75 0.13 10.59 -9.43
C PHE A 75 -1.18 9.90 -9.09
N THR A 76 -1.07 8.70 -8.53
CA THR A 76 -2.14 8.15 -7.68
C THR A 76 -1.91 8.61 -6.25
N LEU A 77 -2.89 9.32 -5.68
CA LEU A 77 -2.91 9.78 -4.29
C LEU A 77 -3.85 8.89 -3.47
N PHE A 78 -3.31 8.26 -2.43
CA PHE A 78 -4.09 7.60 -1.37
C PHE A 78 -3.93 8.36 -0.05
N ILE A 79 -5.02 8.60 0.66
CA ILE A 79 -5.00 9.10 2.04
C ILE A 79 -5.73 8.10 2.92
N VAL A 80 -5.04 7.50 3.88
CA VAL A 80 -5.60 6.53 4.81
C VAL A 80 -6.02 7.26 6.09
N LYS A 81 -7.34 7.34 6.30
CA LYS A 81 -7.96 8.12 7.37
C LYS A 81 -7.94 7.38 8.70
N THR A 82 -7.98 6.05 8.64
CA THR A 82 -7.99 5.19 9.83
C THR A 82 -6.58 4.91 10.35
N ALA A 83 -6.46 4.76 11.67
CA ALA A 83 -5.28 4.21 12.32
C ALA A 83 -5.53 2.84 12.97
N ASN A 84 -6.72 2.28 12.75
CA ASN A 84 -7.07 0.96 13.25
C ASN A 84 -6.35 -0.09 12.40
N ILE A 85 -5.47 -0.87 13.03
CA ILE A 85 -4.71 -1.94 12.38
C ILE A 85 -5.61 -2.92 11.62
N PHE A 86 -6.79 -3.27 12.15
CA PHE A 86 -7.73 -4.18 11.48
C PHE A 86 -8.28 -3.57 10.20
N GLU A 87 -8.66 -2.29 10.25
CA GLU A 87 -9.15 -1.58 9.07
C GLU A 87 -8.05 -1.42 8.03
N ILE A 88 -6.80 -1.19 8.45
CA ILE A 88 -5.63 -1.14 7.55
C ILE A 88 -5.39 -2.52 6.90
N LEU A 89 -5.46 -3.61 7.67
CA LEU A 89 -5.32 -4.97 7.13
C LEU A 89 -6.46 -5.33 6.17
N GLN A 90 -7.69 -4.90 6.48
CA GLN A 90 -8.84 -5.04 5.57
C GLN A 90 -8.63 -4.26 4.27
N LEU A 91 -8.13 -3.02 4.35
CA LEU A 91 -7.78 -2.24 3.16
C LEU A 91 -6.74 -2.95 2.31
N LEU A 92 -5.69 -3.50 2.93
CA LEU A 92 -4.67 -4.28 2.23
C LEU A 92 -5.25 -5.54 1.56
N ALA A 93 -6.15 -6.25 2.24
CA ALA A 93 -6.87 -7.38 1.66
C ALA A 93 -7.70 -6.95 0.43
N GLN A 94 -8.33 -5.79 0.51
CA GLN A 94 -9.13 -5.22 -0.58
C GLN A 94 -8.27 -4.75 -1.76
N VAL A 95 -7.01 -4.36 -1.54
CA VAL A 95 -6.02 -4.13 -2.62
C VAL A 95 -5.77 -5.44 -3.35
N LEU A 96 -5.46 -6.52 -2.61
CA LEU A 96 -5.18 -7.85 -3.18
C LEU A 96 -6.39 -8.48 -3.91
N ASN A 97 -7.60 -8.09 -3.54
CA ASN A 97 -8.85 -8.58 -4.14
C ASN A 97 -9.37 -7.63 -5.25
N GLY A 98 -8.50 -7.26 -6.19
CA GLY A 98 -8.90 -6.53 -7.40
C GLY A 98 -9.31 -5.07 -7.16
N GLY A 99 -8.69 -4.37 -6.22
CA GLY A 99 -8.87 -2.92 -6.08
C GLY A 99 -10.13 -2.46 -5.33
N ARG A 100 -10.80 -3.31 -4.54
CA ARG A 100 -12.02 -2.95 -3.79
C ARG A 100 -11.81 -1.87 -2.72
N HIS A 101 -10.57 -1.56 -2.38
CA HIS A 101 -10.20 -0.56 -1.40
C HIS A 101 -10.52 0.87 -1.85
N LEU A 102 -10.71 1.08 -3.16
CA LEU A 102 -11.05 2.39 -3.75
C LEU A 102 -12.42 2.91 -3.29
N GLU A 103 -13.34 2.02 -2.92
CA GLU A 103 -14.69 2.37 -2.46
C GLU A 103 -14.78 2.54 -0.93
N ASN A 104 -13.68 2.27 -0.20
CA ASN A 104 -13.69 2.29 1.25
C ASN A 104 -13.66 3.72 1.79
N SER A 105 -14.58 4.07 2.70
CA SER A 105 -14.67 5.40 3.29
C SER A 105 -13.41 5.82 4.06
N ASN A 106 -12.61 4.86 4.53
CA ASN A 106 -11.34 5.08 5.21
C ASN A 106 -10.19 5.43 4.27
N VAL A 107 -10.41 5.40 2.97
CA VAL A 107 -9.45 5.80 1.95
C VAL A 107 -10.02 6.97 1.17
N LEU A 108 -9.21 8.00 0.94
CA LEU A 108 -9.42 8.91 -0.17
C LEU A 108 -8.48 8.46 -1.28
N TYR A 109 -9.03 8.31 -2.47
CA TYR A 109 -8.29 7.92 -3.67
C TYR A 109 -8.59 8.93 -4.77
N THR A 110 -7.54 9.42 -5.43
CA THR A 110 -7.68 10.31 -6.58
C THR A 110 -6.42 10.30 -7.44
N HIS A 111 -6.56 10.72 -8.71
CA HIS A 111 -5.45 10.99 -9.59
C HIS A 111 -5.20 12.50 -9.70
N THR A 112 -3.97 12.94 -9.45
CA THR A 112 -3.63 14.38 -9.41
C THR A 112 -2.22 14.62 -9.91
N SER A 113 -1.98 15.73 -10.62
CA SER A 113 -0.62 16.15 -11.01
C SER A 113 0.16 16.83 -9.88
N PHE A 114 -0.52 17.15 -8.78
CA PHE A 114 -0.01 17.97 -7.69
C PHE A 114 -0.47 17.46 -6.32
N VAL A 115 0.43 17.47 -5.35
CA VAL A 115 0.11 17.22 -3.93
C VAL A 115 0.91 18.17 -3.05
N LYS A 116 0.27 18.84 -2.10
CA LYS A 116 0.95 19.60 -1.04
C LYS A 116 0.47 19.10 0.31
N ALA A 117 1.41 18.57 1.10
CA ALA A 117 1.13 17.97 2.40
C ALA A 117 1.75 18.82 3.51
N GLU A 118 1.00 19.03 4.59
CA GLU A 118 1.45 19.67 5.82
C GLU A 118 0.76 19.05 7.05
N SER A 119 1.42 19.12 8.21
CA SER A 119 0.80 18.81 9.49
C SER A 119 0.19 20.07 10.11
N LYS A 120 -1.00 19.94 10.71
CA LYS A 120 -1.73 21.04 11.36
C LYS A 120 -1.67 21.03 12.88
N ASP A 121 -1.27 19.91 13.48
CA ASP A 121 -1.18 19.76 14.94
C ASP A 121 0.25 19.94 15.50
N GLY A 122 1.20 20.36 14.65
CA GLY A 122 2.61 20.56 15.01
C GLY A 122 3.41 19.27 15.15
N SER A 123 2.79 18.12 14.87
CA SER A 123 3.50 16.85 14.76
C SER A 123 4.41 16.80 13.54
N ARG A 124 5.51 16.05 13.67
CA ARG A 124 6.47 15.86 12.58
C ARG A 124 5.94 14.86 11.57
N LEU A 125 5.61 15.32 10.37
CA LEU A 125 5.23 14.48 9.24
C LEU A 125 6.47 14.16 8.39
N MET A 126 7.04 12.97 8.58
CA MET A 126 8.21 12.50 7.86
C MET A 126 7.81 11.93 6.49
N ILE A 127 8.58 12.26 5.45
CA ILE A 127 8.38 11.78 4.09
C ILE A 127 9.37 10.66 3.79
N ASN A 128 8.88 9.55 3.24
CA ASN A 128 9.71 8.51 2.64
C ASN A 128 9.64 8.64 1.11
N LEU A 129 10.80 8.66 0.44
CA LEU A 129 10.92 8.68 -1.01
C LEU A 129 11.71 7.43 -1.44
N ASP A 130 11.06 6.53 -2.18
CA ASP A 130 11.66 5.31 -2.72
C ASP A 130 12.48 4.47 -1.71
N GLY A 131 12.06 4.47 -0.44
CA GLY A 131 12.72 3.74 0.65
C GLY A 131 13.65 4.57 1.52
N GLU A 132 13.97 5.80 1.12
CA GLU A 132 14.85 6.71 1.84
C GLU A 132 14.10 7.84 2.54
N TYR A 133 14.75 8.48 3.51
CA TYR A 133 14.19 9.64 4.20
C TYR A 133 14.27 10.89 3.31
N GLY A 134 13.10 11.40 2.90
CA GLY A 134 12.96 12.53 1.97
C GLY A 134 12.75 13.90 2.62
N GLY A 135 12.88 13.99 3.95
CA GLY A 135 12.64 15.23 4.70
C GLY A 135 11.30 15.23 5.46
N ASP A 136 10.96 16.38 6.01
CA ASP A 136 9.72 16.61 6.76
C ASP A 136 8.80 17.56 6.00
N ALA A 137 7.49 17.39 6.15
CA ALA A 137 6.51 18.35 5.66
C ALA A 137 6.66 19.72 6.38
N PRO A 138 6.31 20.85 5.73
CA PRO A 138 5.52 20.95 4.51
C PRO A 138 6.31 20.57 3.25
N THR A 139 5.71 19.71 2.42
CA THR A 139 6.29 19.22 1.18
C THR A 139 5.31 19.39 0.04
N THR A 140 5.83 19.65 -1.16
CA THR A 140 5.07 19.72 -2.41
C THR A 140 5.62 18.70 -3.40
N PHE A 141 4.74 17.92 -3.99
CA PHE A 141 4.99 16.98 -5.07
C PHE A 141 4.37 17.53 -6.34
N THR A 142 5.12 17.49 -7.43
CA THR A 142 4.67 17.92 -8.76
C THR A 142 5.07 16.86 -9.76
N ASN A 143 4.08 16.38 -10.53
CA ASN A 143 4.33 15.40 -11.55
C ASN A 143 4.97 16.09 -12.75
N HIS A 144 6.12 15.59 -13.18
CA HIS A 144 6.76 16.03 -14.41
C HIS A 144 6.47 15.02 -15.51
N GLN A 145 5.39 15.29 -16.25
CA GLN A 145 4.92 14.41 -17.31
C GLN A 145 6.04 14.12 -18.32
N GLN A 146 6.33 12.83 -18.50
CA GLN A 146 7.29 12.32 -19.49
C GLN A 146 8.66 13.02 -19.43
N HIS A 147 9.10 13.41 -18.23
CA HIS A 147 10.34 14.18 -18.06
C HIS A 147 11.60 13.40 -18.41
N ILE A 148 11.58 12.08 -18.19
CA ILE A 148 12.72 11.20 -18.41
C ILE A 148 12.48 10.39 -19.68
N LYS A 149 13.44 10.47 -20.61
CA LYS A 149 13.50 9.57 -21.78
C LYS A 149 14.29 8.32 -21.40
N ILE A 150 13.59 7.20 -21.32
CA ILE A 150 14.17 5.90 -20.99
C ILE A 150 14.42 5.13 -22.28
N ILE A 151 15.60 4.51 -22.39
CA ILE A 151 15.91 3.53 -23.44
C ILE A 151 15.77 2.16 -22.80
N GLY A 152 14.77 1.39 -23.23
CA GLY A 152 14.51 0.05 -22.75
C GLY A 152 14.39 -0.92 -23.91
N ASN A 153 14.68 -2.20 -23.65
CA ASN A 153 14.51 -3.23 -24.64
C ASN A 153 13.02 -3.58 -24.76
N THR A 154 12.37 -3.17 -25.85
CA THR A 154 10.92 -3.37 -26.04
C THR A 154 10.50 -4.83 -26.03
N SER A 155 11.41 -5.79 -26.24
CA SER A 155 11.10 -7.23 -26.11
C SER A 155 10.91 -7.68 -24.67
N ASP A 156 11.54 -7.02 -23.69
CA ASP A 156 11.43 -7.36 -22.25
C ASP A 156 10.19 -6.70 -21.59
N TYR A 157 9.52 -5.78 -22.31
CA TYR A 157 8.23 -5.20 -21.93
C TYR A 157 7.05 -5.84 -22.68
N ALA A 158 7.33 -6.78 -23.60
CA ALA A 158 6.33 -7.45 -24.42
C ALA A 158 5.82 -8.74 -23.79
N ASP A 159 6.57 -9.32 -22.85
CA ASP A 159 6.00 -10.30 -21.95
C ASP A 159 5.15 -9.50 -20.95
N PRO A 160 3.81 -9.67 -20.92
CA PRO A 160 3.05 -9.24 -19.76
C PRO A 160 3.80 -9.80 -18.54
N ILE A 161 4.11 -8.94 -17.56
CA ILE A 161 4.52 -9.39 -16.22
C ILE A 161 3.54 -10.52 -15.91
N GLU A 162 4.02 -11.78 -15.81
CA GLU A 162 3.16 -12.97 -15.82
C GLU A 162 1.92 -12.65 -15.01
N GLU A 163 0.77 -12.46 -15.67
CA GLU A 163 -0.46 -12.11 -14.99
C GLU A 163 -0.58 -13.10 -13.85
N VAL A 164 -0.46 -12.61 -12.62
CA VAL A 164 -0.70 -13.46 -11.48
C VAL A 164 -2.14 -13.86 -11.65
N ASP A 165 -2.36 -15.15 -11.92
CA ASP A 165 -3.66 -15.72 -12.22
C ASP A 165 -4.69 -15.11 -11.26
N GLU A 166 -5.70 -14.45 -11.82
CA GLU A 166 -6.73 -13.76 -11.04
C GLU A 166 -7.35 -14.72 -10.01
N ASP A 167 -7.44 -16.01 -10.31
CA ASP A 167 -7.92 -17.03 -9.39
C ASP A 167 -6.94 -17.30 -8.24
N ILE A 168 -5.62 -17.16 -8.48
CA ILE A 168 -4.59 -17.27 -7.44
C ILE A 168 -4.58 -16.02 -6.55
N LEU A 169 -4.67 -14.82 -7.14
CA LEU A 169 -4.78 -13.55 -6.40
C LEU A 169 -6.08 -13.50 -5.59
N ALA A 170 -7.21 -13.87 -6.19
CA ALA A 170 -8.49 -13.97 -5.51
C ALA A 170 -8.45 -15.06 -4.43
N GLY A 171 -7.81 -16.20 -4.69
CA GLY A 171 -7.60 -17.27 -3.70
C GLY A 171 -6.75 -16.83 -2.51
N ALA A 172 -5.65 -16.11 -2.77
CA ALA A 172 -4.78 -15.54 -1.73
C ALA A 172 -5.50 -14.42 -0.96
N GLY A 173 -6.21 -13.54 -1.66
CA GLY A 173 -7.01 -12.46 -1.07
C GLY A 173 -8.14 -13.00 -0.19
N THR A 174 -8.88 -14.02 -0.65
CA THR A 174 -9.94 -14.67 0.14
C THR A 174 -9.39 -15.41 1.35
N GLY A 175 -8.25 -16.11 1.21
CA GLY A 175 -7.57 -16.76 2.33
C GLY A 175 -7.10 -15.75 3.39
N PHE A 176 -6.47 -14.66 2.95
CA PHE A 176 -6.03 -13.58 3.83
C PHE A 176 -7.21 -12.88 4.51
N MET A 177 -8.30 -12.62 3.79
CA MET A 177 -9.49 -11.96 4.33
C MET A 177 -10.17 -12.81 5.40
N LYS A 178 -10.25 -14.13 5.19
CA LYS A 178 -10.77 -15.08 6.19
C LYS A 178 -9.91 -15.08 7.45
N GLU A 179 -8.59 -15.00 7.33
CA GLU A 179 -7.69 -14.90 8.48
C GLU A 179 -7.90 -13.56 9.22
N VAL A 180 -7.96 -12.44 8.49
CA VAL A 180 -8.20 -11.11 9.07
C VAL A 180 -9.55 -11.01 9.79
N GLU A 181 -10.60 -11.66 9.27
CA GLU A 181 -11.92 -11.73 9.93
C GLU A 181 -11.90 -12.56 11.22
N THR A 182 -10.97 -13.51 11.36
CA THR A 182 -10.82 -14.32 12.57
C THR A 182 -9.96 -13.67 13.65
N LEU A 183 -9.20 -12.63 13.31
CA LEU A 183 -8.38 -11.90 14.27
C LEU A 183 -9.26 -11.02 15.18
N HIS A 184 -9.14 -11.21 16.50
CA HIS A 184 -9.83 -10.38 17.47
C HIS A 184 -8.98 -9.17 17.91
N PRO A 185 -9.60 -8.01 18.24
CA PRO A 185 -8.92 -6.79 18.70
C PRO A 185 -7.89 -6.99 19.81
N ASP A 186 -8.15 -7.94 20.71
CA ASP A 186 -7.32 -8.22 21.88
C ASP A 186 -6.11 -9.11 21.56
N GLU A 187 -6.08 -9.78 20.41
CA GLU A 187 -5.00 -10.73 20.04
C GLU A 187 -3.82 -10.07 19.35
N VAL A 188 -4.00 -8.89 18.76
CA VAL A 188 -2.91 -8.14 18.09
C VAL A 188 -2.06 -7.37 19.11
N ASN A 189 -2.58 -7.14 20.32
CA ASN A 189 -1.90 -6.39 21.39
C ASN A 189 -1.26 -7.30 22.45
N ASP A 190 -1.59 -8.58 22.47
CA ASP A 190 -0.98 -9.58 23.35
C ASP A 190 -0.42 -10.73 22.50
N LYS A 191 0.91 -10.81 22.38
CA LYS A 191 1.68 -12.04 22.65
C LYS A 191 3.16 -11.89 22.32
N ARG A 192 3.96 -12.10 23.37
CA ARG A 192 5.32 -12.65 23.28
C ARG A 192 5.24 -13.91 22.44
N LEU A 193 5.98 -13.98 21.34
CA LEU A 193 6.02 -15.18 20.52
C LEU A 193 6.59 -16.35 21.35
N PRO A 194 6.00 -17.56 21.29
CA PRO A 194 6.68 -18.76 21.73
C PRO A 194 7.84 -19.02 20.76
N TYR A 195 9.06 -18.77 21.23
CA TYR A 195 10.28 -19.23 20.58
C TYR A 195 10.33 -20.76 20.70
N ASP A 196 9.91 -21.47 19.65
CA ASP A 196 10.21 -22.89 19.47
C ASP A 196 11.66 -23.01 19.01
N GLY A 197 12.57 -22.93 19.99
CA GLY A 197 13.94 -23.35 19.82
C GLY A 197 14.01 -24.88 19.79
N LYS A 198 14.00 -25.46 18.60
CA LYS A 198 14.50 -26.82 18.40
C LYS A 198 15.55 -26.83 17.28
N ASN A 199 16.72 -27.32 17.70
CA ASN A 199 18.03 -27.39 17.04
C ASN A 199 18.03 -27.81 15.58
#